data_AF-A0A419IZV4-F1
#
_entry.id   AF-A0A419IZV4-F1
#
_cell.length_a   1.000
_cell.length_b   1.000
_cell.length_c   1.000
_cell.angle_alpha   90.00
_cell.angle_beta   90.00
_cell.angle_gamma   90.00
#
_symmetry.space_group_name_H-M   'P 1'
#
loop_
_entity.id
_entity.type
_entity.pdbx_description
1 polymer ?
#
loop_
_entity_poly.entity_id
_entity_poly.type
_entity_poly.pdbx_seq_one_letter_code
_entity_poly.pdbx_strand_id
1 'polypeptide(L)'
;MISVVLVFIIIAVIAVFSVQNADPVAITFLFWSFEASLAIVIFLSVLSGVLIAVIMSLPGRFRRMSESRASRKAGNEGQGHE
;
A
#
# COMPACT_ATOMS: atom_id res chain seq x y z
N MET A 1 -1.21 8.01 28.70
CA MET A 1 -0.18 9.07 28.63
C MET A 1 0.97 8.68 27.69
N ILE A 2 1.58 7.51 27.85
CA ILE A 2 2.65 7.00 26.97
C ILE A 2 2.29 7.03 25.47
N SER A 3 1.07 6.63 25.09
CA SER A 3 0.64 6.66 23.68
C SER A 3 0.64 8.07 23.08
N VAL A 4 0.30 9.10 23.87
CA VAL A 4 0.32 10.50 23.41
C VAL A 4 1.75 10.98 23.21
N VAL A 5 2.65 10.66 24.15
CA VAL A 5 4.07 10.98 24.04
C VAL A 5 4.68 10.32 22.80
N LEU A 6 4.35 9.05 22.52
CA LEU A 6 4.81 8.36 21.32
C LEU A 6 4.32 9.04 20.03
N VAL A 7 3.05 9.46 19.99
CA VAL A 7 2.51 10.19 18.83
C VAL A 7 3.28 11.49 18.60
N PHE A 8 3.56 12.27 19.65
CA PHE A 8 4.36 13.49 19.52
C PHE A 8 5.78 13.22 19.03
N ILE A 9 6.42 12.17 19.52
CA ILE A 9 7.76 11.76 19.05
C ILE A 9 7.72 11.43 17.55
N ILE A 10 6.72 10.65 17.12
CA ILE A 10 6.57 10.30 15.70
C ILE A 10 6.35 11.55 14.85
N ILE A 11 5.48 12.46 15.27
CA ILE A 11 5.23 13.73 14.57
C ILE A 11 6.50 14.56 14.48
N ALA A 12 7.28 14.65 15.57
CA ALA A 12 8.53 15.40 15.58
C ALA A 12 9.55 14.83 14.58
N VAL A 13 9.69 13.50 14.53
CA VAL A 13 10.57 12.81 13.58
C VAL A 13 10.14 13.10 12.14
N ILE A 14 8.83 13.01 11.84
CA ILE A 14 8.29 13.31 10.51
C ILE A 14 8.54 14.77 10.13
N ALA A 15 8.32 15.70 11.07
CA ALA A 15 8.53 17.12 10.83
C ALA A 15 10.00 17.43 10.52
N VAL A 16 10.93 16.89 11.31
CA VAL A 16 12.37 17.05 11.09
C VAL A 16 12.78 16.47 9.73
N PHE A 17 12.33 15.25 9.42
CA PHE A 17 12.57 14.62 8.12
C PHE A 17 12.06 15.49 6.97
N SER A 18 10.86 16.06 7.11
CA SER A 18 10.25 16.89 6.07
C SER A 18 11.03 18.19 5.85
N VAL A 19 11.52 18.85 6.91
CA VAL A 19 12.32 20.08 6.80
C VAL A 19 13.67 19.79 6.16
N GLN A 20 14.34 18.70 6.57
CA GLN A 20 15.65 18.33 6.02
C GLN A 20 15.58 17.91 4.54
N ASN A 21 14.42 17.46 4.07
CA ASN A 21 14.20 17.07 2.68
C ASN A 21 13.35 18.09 1.94
N ALA A 22 13.18 19.32 2.45
CA ALA A 22 12.35 20.35 1.82
C ALA A 22 13.02 21.01 0.61
N ASP A 23 14.33 20.79 0.42
CA ASP A 23 15.07 21.36 -0.70
C ASP A 23 14.46 20.90 -2.04
N PRO A 24 14.12 21.85 -2.93
CA PRO A 24 13.55 21.53 -4.23
C PRO A 24 14.61 20.88 -5.12
N VAL A 25 14.28 19.70 -5.63
CA VAL A 25 15.10 18.96 -6.60
C VAL A 25 14.36 18.93 -7.92
N ALA A 26 15.06 19.34 -9.00
CA ALA A 26 14.55 19.24 -10.36
C ALA A 26 14.52 17.77 -10.80
N ILE A 27 13.34 17.32 -11.26
CA ILE A 27 13.09 15.94 -11.66
C ILE A 27 12.60 15.96 -13.10
N THR A 28 13.29 15.21 -13.95
CA THR A 28 12.88 14.99 -15.33
C THR A 28 12.39 13.56 -15.46
N PHE A 29 11.12 13.39 -15.82
CA PHE A 29 10.48 12.09 -16.00
C PHE A 29 9.83 12.00 -17.38
N LEU A 30 10.36 11.12 -18.24
CA LEU A 30 10.01 11.00 -19.66
C LEU A 30 10.04 12.35 -20.37
N PHE A 31 8.89 13.00 -20.56
CA PHE A 31 8.72 14.27 -21.27
C PHE A 31 8.36 15.44 -20.33
N TRP A 32 8.26 15.19 -19.02
CA TRP A 32 7.92 16.20 -18.02
C TRP A 32 9.12 16.56 -17.18
N SER A 33 9.20 17.84 -16.79
CA SER A 33 10.16 18.32 -15.82
C SER A 33 9.43 19.19 -14.79
N PHE A 34 9.76 19.01 -13.52
CA PHE A 34 9.18 19.77 -12.41
C PHE A 34 10.14 19.76 -11.22
N GLU A 35 9.92 20.67 -10.28
CA GLU A 35 10.68 20.73 -9.03
C GLU A 35 9.81 20.27 -7.86
N ALA A 36 10.35 19.38 -7.04
CA ALA A 36 9.68 18.90 -5.83
C ALA A 36 10.71 18.49 -4.78
N SER A 37 10.29 18.40 -3.52
CA SER A 37 11.12 17.84 -2.46
C SER A 37 11.40 16.35 -2.69
N LEU A 38 12.59 15.88 -2.30
CA LEU A 38 12.92 14.46 -2.39
C LEU A 38 11.91 13.60 -1.60
N ALA A 39 11.48 14.09 -0.43
CA ALA A 39 10.54 13.39 0.44
C ALA A 39 9.19 13.12 -0.24
N ILE A 40 8.57 14.11 -0.90
CA ILE A 40 7.25 13.92 -1.52
C ILE A 40 7.35 12.96 -2.71
N VAL A 41 8.46 13.00 -3.44
CA VAL A 41 8.70 12.14 -4.60
C VAL A 41 8.81 10.68 -4.17
N ILE A 42 9.63 10.39 -3.16
CA ILE A 42 9.76 9.04 -2.61
C ILE A 42 8.41 8.54 -2.07
N PHE A 43 7.69 9.39 -1.33
CA PHE A 43 6.39 9.03 -0.79
C PHE A 43 5.39 8.65 -1.88
N LEU A 44 5.25 9.48 -2.92
CA LEU A 44 4.33 9.22 -4.03
C LEU A 44 4.75 8.01 -4.87
N SER A 45 6.04 7.79 -5.07
CA SER A 45 6.55 6.59 -5.77
C SER A 45 6.18 5.31 -5.02
N VAL A 46 6.43 5.26 -3.70
CA VAL A 46 6.08 4.10 -2.87
C VAL A 46 4.58 3.90 -2.81
N LEU A 47 3.81 4.97 -2.59
CA LEU A 47 2.35 4.92 -2.56
C LEU A 47 1.78 4.36 -3.86
N SER A 48 2.29 4.83 -5.01
CA SER A 48 1.88 4.34 -6.33
C SER A 48 2.19 2.86 -6.49
N GLY A 49 3.39 2.40 -6.08
CA GLY A 49 3.76 0.99 -6.10
C GLY A 49 2.83 0.11 -5.25
N VAL A 50 2.48 0.56 -4.03
CA VAL A 50 1.53 -0.13 -3.16
C VAL A 50 0.14 -0.20 -3.79
N LEU A 51 -0.36 0.91 -4.37
CA LEU A 51 -1.65 0.93 -5.05
C LEU A 51 -1.69 -0.05 -6.22
N ILE A 52 -0.65 -0.07 -7.06
CA ILE A 52 -0.52 -1.02 -8.17
C ILE A 52 -0.52 -2.45 -7.65
N ALA A 53 0.29 -2.76 -6.63
CA ALA A 53 0.36 -4.09 -6.04
C ALA A 53 -1.00 -4.55 -5.45
N VAL A 54 -1.71 -3.65 -4.77
CA VAL A 54 -3.06 -3.91 -4.26
C VAL A 54 -4.00 -4.23 -5.41
N ILE A 55 -4.07 -3.38 -6.43
CA ILE A 55 -4.93 -3.55 -7.63
C ILE A 55 -4.67 -4.90 -8.31
N MET A 56 -3.40 -5.26 -8.51
CA MET A 56 -3.03 -6.55 -9.11
C MET A 56 -3.39 -7.75 -8.23
N SER A 57 -3.50 -7.57 -6.91
CA SER A 57 -3.84 -8.64 -5.96
C SER A 57 -5.35 -8.92 -5.84
N LEU A 58 -6.22 -7.97 -6.21
CA LEU A 58 -7.69 -8.18 -6.17
C LEU A 58 -8.18 -9.38 -7.00
N PRO A 59 -7.83 -9.54 -8.29
CA PRO A 59 -8.39 -10.62 -9.12
C PRO A 59 -8.02 -12.02 -8.62
N GLY A 60 -6.82 -12.19 -8.04
CA GLY A 60 -6.38 -13.47 -7.46
C GLY A 60 -7.19 -13.87 -6.21
N ARG A 61 -7.60 -12.90 -5.38
CA ARG A 61 -8.46 -13.17 -4.21
C ARG A 61 -9.88 -13.57 -4.61
N PHE A 62 -10.45 -12.94 -5.63
CA PHE A 62 -11.80 -13.29 -6.10
C PHE A 62 -11.85 -14.71 -6.68
N ARG A 63 -10.85 -15.11 -7.46
CA ARG A 63 -10.74 -16.50 -7.98
C ARG A 63 -10.64 -17.53 -6.86
N ARG A 64 -9.76 -17.31 -5.87
CA ARG A 64 -9.61 -18.21 -4.72
C ARG A 64 -10.90 -18.36 -3.89
N MET A 65 -11.69 -17.30 -3.74
CA MET A 65 -12.96 -17.38 -3.01
C MET A 65 -14.03 -18.19 -3.78
N SER A 66 -14.01 -18.17 -5.11
CA SER A 66 -14.90 -18.98 -5.94
C SER A 66 -14.56 -20.48 -5.85
N GLU A 67 -13.28 -20.83 -5.96
CA GLU A 67 -12.79 -22.22 -5.83
C GLU A 67 -13.08 -22.80 -4.45
N SER A 68 -12.91 -21.98 -3.40
CA SER A 68 -13.23 -22.38 -2.01
C SER A 68 -14.71 -22.74 -1.82
N ARG A 69 -15.61 -22.10 -2.58
CA ARG A 69 -17.06 -22.41 -2.55
C ARG A 69 -17.38 -23.66 -3.37
N ALA A 70 -16.68 -23.88 -4.48
CA ALA A 70 -16.85 -25.08 -5.31
C ALA A 70 -16.41 -26.35 -4.55
N SER A 71 -15.25 -26.31 -3.87
CA SER A 71 -14.76 -27.47 -3.10
C SER A 71 -15.60 -27.80 -1.86
N ARG A 72 -16.23 -26.81 -1.22
CA ARG A 72 -17.17 -27.06 -0.10
C ARG A 72 -18.46 -27.74 -0.53
N LYS A 73 -18.92 -27.50 -1.76
CA LYS A 73 -20.15 -28.12 -2.28
C LYS A 73 -19.94 -29.60 -2.62
N ALA A 74 -18.82 -29.94 -3.24
CA ALA A 74 -18.46 -31.32 -3.56
C ALA A 74 -18.25 -32.21 -2.30
N GLY A 75 -17.73 -31.64 -1.20
CA GLY A 75 -17.55 -32.37 0.06
C GLY A 75 -18.85 -32.66 0.84
N ASN A 76 -19.92 -31.89 0.61
CA ASN A 76 -21.21 -32.05 1.30
C ASN A 76 -22.18 -33.00 0.56
N GLU A 77 -21.97 -33.21 -0.75
CA GLU A 77 -22.79 -34.13 -1.56
C GLU A 77 -22.37 -35.60 -1.40
N GLY A 78 -21.15 -35.87 -0.92
CA GLY A 78 -20.65 -37.23 -0.65
C GLY A 78 -21.05 -37.85 0.70
N GLN A 79 -21.62 -37.07 1.63
CA GLN A 79 -22.03 -37.54 2.98
C GLN A 79 -23.55 -37.72 3.14
N GLY A 80 -24.36 -37.41 2.10
CA GLY A 80 -25.82 -37.55 2.14
C GLY A 80 -26.36 -38.91 1.66
N HIS A 81 -25.47 -39.83 1.30
CA HIS A 81 -25.81 -41.13 0.74
C HIS A 81 -25.01 -42.24 1.43
N GLU A 82 -25.06 -42.31 2.76
CA GLU A 82 -24.69 -43.53 3.53
C GLU A 82 -25.76 -43.82 4.59
#